data_AF-A0A9D6R8A0-F1
#
_entry.id   AF-A0A9D6R8A0-F1
#
_cell.length_a   1.000
_cell.length_b   1.000
_cell.length_c   1.000
_cell.angle_alpha   90.00
_cell.angle_beta   90.00
_cell.angle_gamma   90.00
#
_symmetry.space_group_name_H-M   'P 1'
#
loop_
_entity.id
_entity.type
_entity.pdbx_description
1 polymer ?
#
loop_
_entity_poly.entity_id
_entity_poly.type
_entity_poly.pdbx_seq_one_letter_code
_entity_poly.pdbx_strand_id
1 'polypeptide(L)'
;MRHLVVVAGFLIPLAAAAQAADRPHCEEVQRTLQAQIDAACPCATAQTRAAHVHCVADKLRALSGCHKGADGAQVCGSVPRACAANLRREAARSTCGEPNAVACCLPRQHDCLNDPAPGDGKKEGTCSRSQKPCDTLTDCRIPACRKAATADHCTRVGGTVGSGTDCNTACAP
;
A
#
# COMPACT_ATOMS: atom_id res chain seq x y z
N MET A 1 -45.66 24.64 42.98
CA MET A 1 -45.41 23.79 41.80
C MET A 1 -44.78 24.64 40.71
N ARG A 2 -43.54 24.32 40.31
CA ARG A 2 -42.97 24.40 38.95
C ARG A 2 -41.44 24.55 39.06
N HIS A 3 -40.77 23.43 38.82
CA HIS A 3 -39.32 23.30 38.78
C HIS A 3 -38.77 24.01 37.54
N LEU A 4 -37.73 24.82 37.74
CA LEU A 4 -36.98 25.49 36.68
C LEU A 4 -35.75 24.62 36.39
N VAL A 5 -35.82 23.83 35.32
CA VAL A 5 -34.71 22.99 34.84
C VAL A 5 -33.95 23.77 33.78
N VAL A 6 -32.75 24.23 34.13
CA VAL A 6 -31.79 24.81 33.18
C VAL A 6 -31.02 23.66 32.54
N VAL A 7 -31.37 23.33 31.29
CA VAL A 7 -30.60 22.36 30.49
C VAL A 7 -29.40 23.09 29.89
N ALA A 8 -28.23 22.89 30.49
CA ALA A 8 -26.95 23.28 29.91
C ALA A 8 -26.64 22.37 28.72
N GLY A 9 -26.87 22.87 27.50
CA GLY A 9 -26.52 22.19 26.26
C GLY A 9 -25.01 22.20 26.05
N PHE A 10 -24.37 21.07 26.35
CA PHE A 10 -22.98 20.77 25.99
C PHE A 10 -22.85 20.67 24.46
N LEU A 11 -22.25 21.67 23.83
CA LEU A 11 -21.76 21.58 22.44
C LEU A 11 -20.41 20.84 22.46
N ILE A 12 -20.41 19.56 22.10
CA ILE A 12 -19.18 18.77 21.88
C ILE A 12 -18.87 18.81 20.37
N PRO A 13 -17.62 19.09 19.97
CA PRO A 13 -17.25 19.40 18.59
C PRO A 13 -17.24 18.14 17.72
N LEU A 14 -17.97 18.17 16.60
CA LEU A 14 -17.78 17.23 15.49
C LEU A 14 -16.56 17.66 14.65
N ALA A 15 -15.36 17.45 15.19
CA ALA A 15 -14.12 17.51 14.43
C ALA A 15 -13.69 16.09 14.06
N ALA A 16 -14.35 15.49 13.07
CA ALA A 16 -13.95 14.20 12.51
C ALA A 16 -14.06 14.23 10.98
N ALA A 17 -13.44 15.23 10.35
CA ALA A 17 -13.37 15.32 8.89
C ALA A 17 -12.05 15.97 8.45
N ALA A 18 -10.91 15.34 8.75
CA ALA A 18 -9.63 15.61 8.08
C ALA A 18 -8.54 14.60 8.49
N GLN A 19 -8.68 13.33 8.09
CA GLN A 19 -7.54 12.38 8.12
C GLN A 19 -7.36 11.64 6.79
N ALA A 20 -7.99 12.13 5.71
CA ALA A 20 -7.80 11.59 4.37
C ALA A 20 -6.78 12.39 3.52
N ALA A 21 -6.40 13.60 3.95
CA ALA A 21 -5.64 14.55 3.14
C ALA A 21 -4.11 14.39 3.20
N ASP A 22 -3.58 13.51 4.05
CA ASP A 22 -2.13 13.41 4.26
C ASP A 22 -1.65 11.95 4.24
N ARG A 23 -2.13 11.18 3.25
CA ARG A 23 -1.34 10.04 2.79
C ARG A 23 -0.22 10.65 1.94
N PRO A 24 1.02 10.80 2.46
CA PRO A 24 2.13 11.23 1.61
C PRO A 24 2.14 10.36 0.36
N HIS A 25 2.52 10.94 -0.78
CA HIS A 25 2.65 10.30 -2.09
C HIS A 25 3.66 9.14 -2.04
N CYS A 26 3.33 8.08 -1.30
CA CYS A 26 4.23 6.98 -1.00
C CYS A 26 4.52 6.17 -2.24
N GLU A 27 3.70 6.26 -3.28
CA GLU A 27 3.93 5.61 -4.58
C GLU A 27 5.18 6.18 -5.28
N GLU A 28 5.39 7.49 -5.23
CA GLU A 28 6.58 8.13 -5.82
C GLU A 28 7.83 7.84 -4.98
N VAL A 29 7.69 7.95 -3.66
CA VAL A 29 8.73 7.55 -2.69
C VAL A 29 9.10 6.08 -2.89
N GLN A 30 8.11 5.20 -3.05
CA GLN A 30 8.29 3.78 -3.28
C GLN A 30 9.04 3.50 -4.58
N ARG A 31 8.66 4.14 -5.70
CA ARG A 31 9.39 3.99 -6.97
C ARG A 31 10.86 4.37 -6.82
N THR A 32 11.15 5.46 -6.11
CA THR A 32 12.52 5.93 -5.87
C THR A 32 13.31 5.00 -4.94
N LEU A 33 12.64 4.41 -3.95
CA LEU A 33 13.26 3.57 -2.93
C LEU A 33 13.43 2.11 -3.35
N GLN A 34 12.58 1.60 -4.24
CA GLN A 34 12.58 0.18 -4.60
C GLN A 34 13.96 -0.26 -5.11
N ALA A 35 14.57 0.51 -6.00
CA ALA A 35 15.92 0.22 -6.49
C ALA A 35 16.98 0.20 -5.37
N GLN A 36 16.87 1.08 -4.37
CA GLN A 36 17.79 1.11 -3.23
C GLN A 36 17.59 -0.09 -2.29
N ILE A 37 16.35 -0.55 -2.16
CA ILE A 37 15.99 -1.74 -1.38
C ILE A 37 16.50 -2.99 -2.11
N ASP A 38 16.25 -3.11 -3.41
CA ASP A 38 16.66 -4.26 -4.22
C ASP A 38 18.18 -4.39 -4.28
N ALA A 39 18.90 -3.27 -4.37
CA ALA A 39 20.36 -3.26 -4.32
C ALA A 39 20.91 -3.67 -2.94
N ALA A 40 20.28 -3.20 -1.85
CA ALA A 40 20.74 -3.49 -0.48
C ALA A 40 20.33 -4.88 0.01
N CYS A 41 19.19 -5.39 -0.46
CA CYS A 41 18.57 -6.63 -0.04
C CYS A 41 18.17 -7.50 -1.25
N PRO A 42 19.14 -7.96 -2.06
CA PRO A 42 18.83 -8.69 -3.28
C PRO A 42 18.00 -9.94 -3.00
N CYS A 43 16.90 -10.09 -3.73
CA CYS A 43 16.01 -11.25 -3.58
C CYS A 43 16.76 -12.58 -3.82
N ALA A 44 17.68 -12.59 -4.78
CA ALA A 44 18.46 -13.76 -5.18
C ALA A 44 19.40 -14.29 -4.08
N THR A 45 19.79 -13.46 -3.12
CA THR A 45 20.70 -13.84 -2.03
C THR A 45 19.97 -14.16 -0.73
N ALA A 46 18.64 -14.02 -0.71
CA ALA A 46 17.83 -14.28 0.47
C ALA A 46 17.72 -15.79 0.74
N GLN A 47 18.34 -16.25 1.84
CA GLN A 47 18.24 -17.65 2.29
C GLN A 47 16.84 -18.01 2.80
N THR A 48 16.18 -17.05 3.44
CA THR A 48 14.80 -17.19 3.96
C THR A 48 14.05 -15.88 3.78
N ARG A 49 12.72 -15.95 3.73
CA ARG A 49 11.87 -14.75 3.74
C ARG A 49 12.11 -13.87 4.95
N ALA A 50 12.28 -14.46 6.13
CA ALA A 50 12.53 -13.69 7.35
C ALA A 50 13.81 -12.85 7.22
N ALA A 51 14.90 -13.44 6.70
CA ALA A 51 16.15 -12.73 6.45
C ALA A 51 15.97 -11.56 5.46
N HIS A 52 15.23 -11.77 4.36
CA HIS A 52 14.91 -10.71 3.41
C HIS A 52 14.12 -9.57 4.08
N VAL A 53 13.03 -9.89 4.78
CA VAL A 53 12.19 -8.90 5.47
C VAL A 53 12.99 -8.12 6.51
N HIS A 54 13.91 -8.77 7.25
CA HIS A 54 14.80 -8.10 8.19
C HIS A 54 15.74 -7.13 7.49
N CYS A 55 16.40 -7.54 6.40
CA CYS A 55 17.25 -6.66 5.61
C CYS A 55 16.49 -5.41 5.15
N VAL A 56 15.28 -5.59 4.57
CA VAL A 56 14.46 -4.48 4.11
C VAL A 56 14.04 -3.58 5.27
N ALA A 57 13.67 -4.15 6.42
CA ALA A 57 13.27 -3.40 7.60
C ALA A 57 14.41 -2.53 8.15
N ASP A 58 15.64 -3.04 8.14
CA ASP A 58 16.85 -2.32 8.58
C ASP A 58 17.21 -1.21 7.60
N LYS A 59 17.19 -1.48 6.29
CA LYS A 59 17.38 -0.45 5.26
C LYS A 59 16.36 0.68 5.42
N LEU A 60 15.09 0.35 5.59
CA LEU A 60 14.03 1.34 5.82
C LEU A 60 14.18 2.07 7.15
N ARG A 61 14.73 1.45 8.19
CA ARG A 61 15.04 2.12 9.47
C ARG A 61 16.15 3.15 9.27
N ALA A 62 17.19 2.83 8.51
CA ALA A 62 18.25 3.79 8.17
C ALA A 62 17.71 4.99 7.38
N LEU A 63 16.79 4.75 6.44
CA LEU A 63 16.24 5.80 5.56
C LEU A 63 15.14 6.68 6.21
N SER A 64 14.53 6.22 7.31
CA SER A 64 13.44 6.94 8.01
C SER A 64 13.78 7.33 9.46
N GLY A 65 14.92 6.87 9.97
CA GLY A 65 15.39 7.15 11.32
C GLY A 65 15.80 8.61 11.47
N CYS A 66 15.72 9.12 12.71
CA CYS A 66 16.28 10.42 13.04
C CYS A 66 17.45 10.22 14.02
N HIS A 67 18.52 10.98 13.83
CA HIS A 67 19.69 10.98 14.70
C HIS A 67 20.05 12.43 15.08
N LYS A 68 20.93 12.59 16.06
CA LYS A 68 21.47 13.89 16.43
C LYS A 68 22.66 14.24 15.53
N GLY A 69 22.60 15.40 14.89
CA GLY A 69 23.71 15.96 14.11
C GLY A 69 24.85 16.44 15.00
N ALA A 70 25.97 16.81 14.39
CA ALA A 70 27.15 17.32 15.09
C ALA A 70 26.88 18.64 15.86
N ASP A 71 25.86 19.38 15.44
CA ASP A 71 25.34 20.60 16.05
C ASP A 71 24.25 20.33 17.12
N GLY A 72 23.91 19.05 17.38
CA GLY A 72 22.83 18.67 18.30
C GLY A 72 21.42 18.80 17.70
N ALA A 73 21.28 19.24 16.45
CA ALA A 73 20.00 19.27 15.75
C ALA A 73 19.50 17.85 15.43
N GLN A 74 18.18 17.67 15.35
CA GLN A 74 17.62 16.37 14.92
C GLN A 74 17.61 16.32 13.40
N VAL A 75 18.37 15.39 12.83
CA VAL A 75 18.40 15.11 11.39
C VAL A 75 17.61 13.84 11.15
N CYS A 76 16.53 13.94 10.37
CA CYS A 76 15.69 12.82 9.99
C CYS A 76 16.00 12.35 8.56
N GLY A 77 15.84 11.05 8.32
CA GLY A 77 15.96 10.48 6.99
C GLY A 77 14.88 10.99 6.03
N SER A 78 15.17 10.88 4.73
CA SER A 78 14.34 11.42 3.64
C SER A 78 13.02 10.69 3.41
N VAL A 79 12.78 9.57 4.11
CA VAL A 79 11.60 8.72 3.91
C VAL A 79 10.60 8.91 5.05
N PRO A 80 9.37 9.36 4.76
CA PRO A 80 8.31 9.43 5.76
C PRO A 80 8.07 8.06 6.40
N ARG A 81 7.96 8.01 7.73
CA ARG A 81 7.77 6.76 8.48
C ARG A 81 6.52 5.98 8.04
N ALA A 82 5.46 6.69 7.63
CA ALA A 82 4.25 6.08 7.09
C ALA A 82 4.52 5.31 5.78
N CYS A 83 5.34 5.87 4.87
CA CYS A 83 5.76 5.20 3.65
C CYS A 83 6.69 4.01 3.93
N ALA A 84 7.64 4.18 4.86
CA ALA A 84 8.50 3.07 5.31
C ALA A 84 7.68 1.91 5.90
N ALA A 85 6.63 2.20 6.68
CA ALA A 85 5.71 1.17 7.18
C ALA A 85 4.95 0.47 6.05
N ASN A 86 4.60 1.18 4.97
CA ASN A 86 3.97 0.57 3.81
C ASN A 86 4.92 -0.39 3.07
N LEU A 87 6.15 0.06 2.80
CA LEU A 87 7.18 -0.75 2.15
C LEU A 87 7.53 -2.00 2.96
N ARG A 88 7.56 -1.90 4.30
CA ARG A 88 7.74 -3.09 5.17
C ARG A 88 6.61 -4.10 5.02
N ARG A 89 5.35 -3.64 4.88
CA ARG A 89 4.21 -4.54 4.64
C ARG A 89 4.29 -5.22 3.28
N GLU A 90 4.77 -4.51 2.25
CA GLU A 90 5.01 -5.12 0.94
C GLU A 90 6.12 -6.17 0.99
N ALA A 91 7.25 -5.86 1.63
CA ALA A 91 8.33 -6.82 1.82
C ALA A 91 7.88 -8.10 2.54
N ALA A 92 6.97 -7.98 3.52
CA ALA A 92 6.41 -9.13 4.22
C ALA A 92 5.60 -10.08 3.30
N ARG A 93 5.05 -9.55 2.19
CA ARG A 93 4.33 -10.30 1.15
C ARG A 93 5.23 -10.83 0.03
N SER A 94 6.50 -10.45 0.01
CA SER A 94 7.46 -10.94 -0.97
C SER A 94 7.62 -12.47 -0.91
N THR A 95 7.95 -13.06 -2.06
CA THR A 95 8.33 -14.46 -2.21
C THR A 95 9.84 -14.69 -2.08
N CYS A 96 10.64 -13.64 -1.86
CA CYS A 96 12.09 -13.77 -1.69
C CYS A 96 12.44 -14.73 -0.55
N GLY A 97 13.33 -15.69 -0.82
CA GLY A 97 13.70 -16.75 0.12
C GLY A 97 12.60 -17.81 0.36
N GLU A 98 11.58 -17.87 -0.50
CA GLU A 98 10.55 -18.93 -0.51
C GLU A 98 10.37 -19.47 -1.95
N PRO A 99 11.15 -20.47 -2.37
CA PRO A 99 11.28 -20.86 -3.80
C PRO A 99 9.99 -21.39 -4.43
N ASN A 100 9.07 -21.91 -3.62
CA ASN A 100 7.78 -22.43 -4.11
C ASN A 100 6.65 -21.38 -4.04
N ALA A 101 6.86 -20.29 -3.29
CA ALA A 101 5.85 -19.28 -3.11
C ALA A 101 5.76 -18.39 -4.35
N VAL A 102 4.53 -17.97 -4.65
CA VAL A 102 4.24 -17.11 -5.81
C VAL A 102 3.50 -15.85 -5.37
N ALA A 103 3.74 -14.77 -6.09
CA ALA A 103 2.85 -13.62 -6.06
C ALA A 103 1.59 -13.99 -6.84
N CYS A 104 0.45 -13.93 -6.17
CA CYS A 104 -0.85 -14.33 -6.69
C CYS A 104 -1.74 -13.10 -6.87
N CYS A 105 -2.08 -12.81 -8.12
CA CYS A 105 -2.87 -11.68 -8.53
C CYS A 105 -4.35 -12.08 -8.60
N LEU A 106 -5.14 -11.60 -7.66
CA LEU A 106 -6.58 -11.85 -7.66
C LEU A 106 -7.33 -10.71 -8.32
N PRO A 107 -8.24 -10.96 -9.27
CA PRO A 107 -9.10 -9.91 -9.78
C PRO A 107 -9.94 -9.35 -8.62
N ARG A 108 -9.81 -8.05 -8.34
CA ARG A 108 -10.74 -7.32 -7.49
C ARG A 108 -11.49 -6.33 -8.35
N GLN A 109 -12.80 -6.37 -8.22
CA GLN A 109 -13.67 -5.39 -8.81
C GLN A 109 -13.87 -4.26 -7.81
N HIS A 110 -13.72 -3.04 -8.30
CA HIS A 110 -13.98 -1.82 -7.55
C HIS A 110 -15.08 -1.02 -8.25
N ASP A 111 -15.74 -0.16 -7.48
CA ASP A 111 -16.75 0.74 -8.05
C ASP A 111 -16.09 1.81 -8.92
N CYS A 112 -16.74 2.14 -10.03
CA CYS A 112 -16.46 3.34 -10.80
C CYS A 112 -17.25 4.49 -10.18
N LEU A 113 -16.56 5.49 -9.62
CA LEU A 113 -17.19 6.60 -8.92
C LEU A 113 -17.21 7.84 -9.82
N ASN A 114 -18.24 8.66 -9.68
CA ASN A 114 -18.38 9.97 -10.30
C ASN A 114 -18.45 9.97 -11.84
N ASP A 115 -18.78 8.84 -12.47
CA ASP A 115 -19.16 8.83 -13.88
C ASP A 115 -20.63 9.27 -14.03
N PRO A 116 -20.92 10.38 -14.73
CA PRO A 116 -22.29 10.87 -14.90
C PRO A 116 -23.13 10.03 -15.88
N ALA A 117 -22.50 9.23 -16.75
CA ALA A 117 -23.17 8.45 -17.79
C ALA A 117 -22.51 7.06 -18.00
N PRO A 118 -22.58 6.13 -17.01
CA PRO A 118 -21.93 4.83 -17.12
C PRO A 118 -22.41 4.01 -18.32
N GLY A 119 -21.45 3.53 -19.12
CA GLY A 119 -21.64 2.71 -20.31
C GLY A 119 -21.73 3.52 -21.62
N ASP A 120 -21.45 4.82 -21.59
CA ASP A 120 -21.41 5.67 -22.80
C ASP A 120 -20.06 5.57 -23.56
N GLY A 121 -19.10 4.81 -23.01
CA GLY A 121 -17.78 4.58 -23.56
C GLY A 121 -16.73 5.63 -23.16
N LYS A 122 -17.10 6.67 -22.40
CA LYS A 122 -16.18 7.70 -21.92
C LYS A 122 -15.77 7.40 -20.48
N LYS A 123 -14.46 7.52 -20.22
CA LYS A 123 -13.89 7.22 -18.90
C LYS A 123 -13.86 8.45 -18.01
N GLU A 124 -15.03 8.98 -17.68
CA GLU A 124 -15.16 10.23 -16.91
C GLU A 124 -15.21 9.97 -15.39
N GLY A 125 -15.47 8.73 -14.97
CA GLY A 125 -15.34 8.28 -13.59
C GLY A 125 -13.92 7.95 -13.14
N THR A 126 -13.77 7.62 -11.86
CA THR A 126 -12.52 7.13 -11.24
C THR A 126 -12.78 5.93 -10.35
N CYS A 127 -11.94 4.89 -10.44
CA CYS A 127 -12.11 3.69 -9.62
C CYS A 127 -11.87 3.96 -8.13
N SER A 128 -12.77 3.54 -7.25
CA SER A 128 -12.76 3.83 -5.79
C SER A 128 -11.48 3.50 -4.99
N ARG A 129 -10.53 2.75 -5.55
CA ARG A 129 -9.25 2.36 -4.91
C ARG A 129 -8.01 2.69 -5.74
N SER A 130 -8.15 3.47 -6.81
CA SER A 130 -7.02 3.88 -7.65
C SER A 130 -7.32 5.21 -8.35
N GLN A 131 -6.33 5.77 -9.03
CA GLN A 131 -6.55 6.93 -9.90
C GLN A 131 -6.88 6.54 -11.34
N LYS A 132 -7.23 5.27 -11.59
CA LYS A 132 -7.57 4.78 -12.93
C LYS A 132 -8.90 5.38 -13.39
N PRO A 133 -8.95 6.04 -14.55
CA PRO A 133 -10.21 6.47 -15.16
C PRO A 133 -11.09 5.26 -15.54
N CYS A 134 -12.41 5.41 -15.41
CA CYS A 134 -13.38 4.36 -15.71
C CYS A 134 -14.67 4.91 -16.31
N ASP A 135 -15.32 4.09 -17.12
CA ASP A 135 -16.68 4.31 -17.65
C ASP A 135 -17.66 3.40 -16.87
N THR A 136 -17.27 2.14 -16.70
CA THR A 136 -18.07 1.15 -15.95
C THR A 136 -17.23 0.48 -14.87
N LEU A 137 -17.91 -0.26 -13.97
CA LEU A 137 -17.28 -1.15 -13.00
C LEU A 137 -16.33 -2.18 -13.63
N THR A 138 -16.50 -2.51 -14.92
CA THR A 138 -15.61 -3.46 -15.61
C THR A 138 -14.22 -2.88 -15.86
N ASP A 139 -14.09 -1.56 -16.02
CA ASP A 139 -12.80 -0.87 -16.12
C ASP A 139 -12.01 -0.90 -14.81
N CYS A 140 -12.72 -1.08 -13.69
CA CYS A 140 -12.18 -1.07 -12.33
C CYS A 140 -11.81 -2.47 -11.80
N ARG A 141 -11.43 -3.38 -12.72
CA ARG A 141 -10.75 -4.62 -12.36
C ARG A 141 -9.27 -4.34 -12.09
N ILE A 142 -8.93 -4.26 -10.81
CA ILE A 142 -7.56 -4.03 -10.33
C ILE A 142 -7.14 -5.28 -9.57
N PRO A 143 -6.04 -5.95 -9.97
CA PRO A 143 -5.60 -7.13 -9.26
C PRO A 143 -5.14 -6.77 -7.84
N ALA A 144 -5.65 -7.47 -6.84
CA ALA A 144 -5.06 -7.47 -5.51
C ALA A 144 -3.99 -8.56 -5.46
N CYS A 145 -2.77 -8.16 -5.12
CA CYS A 145 -1.72 -9.13 -4.89
C CYS A 145 -1.81 -9.74 -3.49
N ARG A 146 -1.58 -11.05 -3.44
CA ARG A 146 -1.28 -11.77 -2.21
C ARG A 146 -0.17 -12.76 -2.46
N LYS A 147 0.50 -13.18 -1.39
CA LYS A 147 1.39 -14.34 -1.46
C LYS A 147 0.57 -15.63 -1.43
N ALA A 148 0.88 -16.57 -2.32
CA ALA A 148 0.37 -17.94 -2.27
C ALA A 148 1.54 -18.92 -2.07
N ALA A 149 1.30 -20.02 -1.35
CA ALA A 149 2.33 -21.02 -1.07
C ALA A 149 2.79 -21.77 -2.34
N THR A 150 1.93 -21.85 -3.36
CA THR A 150 2.19 -22.48 -4.65
C THR A 150 1.35 -21.84 -5.77
N ALA A 151 1.74 -22.07 -7.03
CA ALA A 151 0.95 -21.71 -8.21
C ALA A 151 -0.45 -22.35 -8.20
N ASP A 152 -0.55 -23.64 -7.86
CA ASP A 152 -1.83 -24.35 -7.78
C ASP A 152 -2.76 -23.76 -6.72
N HIS A 153 -2.20 -23.34 -5.59
CA HIS A 153 -3.02 -22.66 -4.59
C HIS A 153 -3.56 -21.34 -5.15
N CYS A 154 -2.74 -20.59 -5.90
CA CYS A 154 -3.16 -19.32 -6.52
C CYS A 154 -4.27 -19.48 -7.56
N THR A 155 -4.18 -20.48 -8.43
CA THR A 155 -5.20 -20.72 -9.47
C THR A 155 -6.49 -21.24 -8.87
N ARG A 156 -6.43 -22.14 -7.88
CA ARG A 156 -7.60 -22.70 -7.18
C ARG A 156 -8.50 -21.65 -6.56
N VAL A 157 -7.90 -20.54 -6.12
CA VAL A 157 -8.59 -19.42 -5.48
C VAL A 157 -8.94 -18.30 -6.47
N GLY A 158 -8.87 -18.58 -7.77
CA GLY A 158 -9.27 -17.67 -8.85
C GLY A 158 -8.25 -16.57 -9.18
N GLY A 159 -6.99 -16.74 -8.78
CA GLY A 159 -5.92 -15.80 -9.12
C GLY A 159 -5.07 -16.27 -10.30
N THR A 160 -4.22 -15.36 -10.78
CA THR A 160 -3.15 -15.64 -11.74
C THR A 160 -1.78 -15.49 -11.07
N VAL A 161 -0.80 -16.29 -11.49
CA VAL A 161 0.58 -16.14 -11.01
C VAL A 161 1.18 -14.90 -11.67
N GLY A 162 1.63 -13.96 -10.84
CA GLY A 162 2.28 -12.74 -11.31
C GLY A 162 3.75 -12.97 -11.68
N SER A 163 4.27 -12.12 -12.55
CA SER A 163 5.68 -12.13 -12.95
C SER A 163 6.49 -11.19 -12.04
N GLY A 164 7.00 -11.70 -10.94
CA GLY A 164 7.80 -10.91 -9.98
C GLY A 164 7.94 -11.59 -8.62
N THR A 165 8.79 -11.02 -7.78
CA THR A 165 9.06 -11.54 -6.42
C THR A 165 8.37 -10.73 -5.33
N ASP A 166 7.70 -9.63 -5.70
CA ASP A 166 6.93 -8.78 -4.81
C ASP A 166 5.59 -8.39 -5.42
N CYS A 167 4.69 -7.92 -4.57
CA CYS A 167 3.32 -7.62 -4.96
C CYS A 167 3.14 -6.34 -5.78
N ASN A 168 4.13 -5.45 -5.78
CA ASN A 168 4.06 -4.20 -6.53
C ASN A 168 4.45 -4.42 -8.00
N THR A 169 5.38 -5.35 -8.25
CA THR A 169 5.85 -5.67 -9.60
C THR A 169 5.06 -6.82 -10.22
N ALA A 170 4.68 -7.83 -9.44
CA ALA A 170 4.10 -9.06 -9.99
C ALA A 170 2.67 -8.90 -10.52
N CYS A 171 1.90 -7.94 -9.99
CA CYS A 171 0.50 -7.72 -10.36
C CYS A 171 0.25 -6.34 -10.97
N ALA A 172 1.31 -5.66 -11.44
CA ALA A 172 1.14 -4.43 -12.18
C ALA A 172 0.29 -4.70 -13.45
N PRO A 173 -0.73 -3.87 -13.75
CA PRO A 173 -1.56 -4.01 -14.94
C PRO A 173 -0.79 -3.74 -16.24
#